data_AF-A0A7X6MEC7-F1
#
_entry.id   AF-A0A7X6MEC7-F1
#
_cell.length_a   1.000
_cell.length_b   1.000
_cell.length_c   1.000
_cell.angle_alpha   90.00
_cell.angle_beta   90.00
_cell.angle_gamma   90.00
#
_symmetry.space_group_name_H-M   'P 1'
#
loop_
_entity.id
_entity.type
_entity.pdbx_description
1 polymer ?
#
loop_
_entity_poly.entity_id
_entity_poly.type
_entity_poly.pdbx_seq_one_letter_code
_entity_poly.pdbx_strand_id
1 'polypeptide(L)' 'MYQEGKGTWFSMKITVTRPGKFTTEFDYDNEPGFLFHSGDGDYVRELRQFPRDEEHVPAWLREKVRARPGAKSEGRATG' A
#
# COMPACT_ATOMS: atom_id res chain seq x y z
N MET A 1 -9.53 -3.51 6.89
CA MET A 1 -9.07 -4.54 7.86
C MET A 1 -8.33 -5.65 7.12
N TYR A 2 -7.83 -6.70 7.80
CA TYR A 2 -7.33 -7.91 7.10
C TYR A 2 -8.50 -8.82 6.69
N GLN A 3 -8.39 -9.44 5.52
CA GLN A 3 -9.28 -10.48 5.01
C GLN A 3 -8.41 -11.59 4.40
N GLU A 4 -8.72 -12.85 4.72
CA GLU A 4 -8.00 -14.00 4.14
C GLU A 4 -8.14 -14.00 2.61
N GLY A 5 -7.06 -14.29 1.90
CA GLY A 5 -7.00 -14.20 0.42
C GLY A 5 -6.98 -12.78 -0.15
N LYS A 6 -7.51 -11.77 0.55
CA LYS A 6 -7.50 -10.37 0.08
C LYS A 6 -6.40 -9.50 0.70
N GLY A 7 -5.85 -9.90 1.83
CA GLY A 7 -4.83 -9.17 2.58
C GLY A 7 -5.41 -8.01 3.40
N THR A 8 -4.55 -7.04 3.74
CA THR A 8 -4.95 -5.83 4.47
C THR A 8 -5.20 -4.64 3.55
N TRP A 9 -5.77 -3.60 4.12
CA TRP A 9 -6.06 -2.30 3.52
C TRP A 9 -4.83 -1.40 3.56
N PHE A 10 -4.68 -0.53 2.57
CA PHE A 10 -3.58 0.45 2.46
C PHE A 10 -3.96 1.81 3.01
N SER A 11 -5.21 2.23 2.84
CA SER A 11 -5.72 3.47 3.42
C SER A 11 -7.17 3.34 3.88
N MET A 12 -7.60 4.29 4.71
CA MET A 12 -8.94 4.31 5.27
C MET A 12 -9.44 5.76 5.29
N LYS A 13 -10.70 5.95 4.90
CA LYS A 13 -11.41 7.22 5.06
C LYS A 13 -12.52 7.04 6.08
N ILE A 14 -12.54 7.91 7.09
CA ILE A 14 -13.61 7.98 8.08
C ILE A 14 -14.38 9.28 7.87
N THR A 15 -15.69 9.20 7.71
CA THR A 15 -16.58 10.37 7.61
C THR A 15 -17.46 10.42 8.85
N VAL A 16 -17.45 11.54 9.57
CA VAL A 16 -18.25 11.74 10.79
C VAL A 16 -19.29 12.82 10.56
N THR A 17 -20.57 12.53 10.84
CA THR A 17 -21.71 13.46 10.70
C THR A 17 -22.45 13.63 12.02
N ARG A 18 -23.06 14.79 12.24
CA ARG A 18 -23.88 15.05 13.44
C ARG A 18 -25.27 14.38 13.32
N PRO A 19 -25.86 13.87 14.42
CA PRO A 19 -25.27 13.68 15.75
C PRO A 19 -24.58 12.30 15.87
N GLY A 20 -23.27 12.24 15.64
CA GLY A 20 -22.43 11.08 16.00
C GLY A 20 -22.44 9.88 15.05
N LYS A 21 -23.01 9.99 13.85
CA LYS A 21 -22.94 8.91 12.85
C LYS A 21 -21.56 8.91 12.19
N PHE A 22 -20.99 7.74 11.93
CA PHE A 22 -19.75 7.61 11.18
C PHE A 22 -19.85 6.53 10.11
N THR A 23 -19.12 6.73 9.02
CA THR A 23 -18.88 5.70 7.98
C THR A 23 -17.39 5.52 7.79
N THR A 24 -17.00 4.31 7.39
CA THR A 24 -15.60 3.95 7.15
C THR A 24 -15.48 3.26 5.81
N GLU A 25 -14.54 3.71 4.99
CA GLU A 25 -14.19 3.15 3.70
C GLU A 25 -12.74 2.68 3.78
N PHE A 26 -12.48 1.43 3.37
CA PHE A 26 -11.14 0.85 3.34
C PHE A 26 -10.70 0.66 1.89
N ASP A 27 -9.52 1.16 1.57
CA ASP A 27 -8.92 1.03 0.25
C ASP A 27 -7.91 -0.13 0.26
N TYR A 28 -8.11 -1.09 -0.65
CA TYR A 28 -7.23 -2.25 -0.83
C TYR A 28 -6.46 -2.19 -2.14
N ASP A 29 -6.68 -1.17 -2.97
CA ASP A 29 -6.33 -1.22 -4.38
C ASP A 29 -5.38 -0.09 -4.78
N ASN A 30 -5.53 1.10 -4.21
CA ASN A 30 -4.74 2.25 -4.61
C ASN A 30 -3.44 2.38 -3.79
N GLU A 31 -2.35 2.79 -4.47
CA GLU A 31 -1.09 3.14 -3.80
C GLU A 31 -1.36 4.32 -2.87
N PRO A 32 -1.15 4.18 -1.55
CA PRO A 32 -1.40 5.27 -0.63
C PRO A 32 -0.34 6.36 -0.82
N GLY A 33 -0.71 7.61 -0.55
CA GLY A 33 0.25 8.71 -0.47
C GLY A 33 1.15 8.54 0.75
N PHE A 34 2.21 7.74 0.63
CA PHE A 34 3.15 7.52 1.73
C PHE A 34 3.87 8.82 2.09
N LEU A 35 3.85 9.18 3.38
CA LEU A 35 4.57 10.36 3.91
C LEU A 35 6.09 10.19 3.88
N PHE A 36 6.56 8.94 3.88
CA PHE A 36 7.96 8.58 3.81
C PHE A 36 8.15 7.49 2.76
N HIS A 37 9.33 7.44 2.15
CA HIS A 37 9.64 6.38 1.20
C HIS A 37 9.69 5.03 1.93
N SER A 38 8.78 4.11 1.58
CA SER A 38 8.86 2.71 2.02
C SER A 38 10.06 2.06 1.35
N GLY A 39 10.87 1.30 2.10
CA GLY A 39 11.99 0.58 1.51
C GLY A 39 11.50 -0.56 0.62
N ASP A 40 12.27 -0.94 -0.41
CA ASP A 40 11.87 -1.99 -1.35
C ASP A 40 11.52 -3.32 -0.66
N GLY A 41 12.19 -3.64 0.45
CA GLY A 41 11.91 -4.82 1.26
C GLY A 41 10.59 -4.77 2.06
N ASP A 42 10.02 -3.58 2.27
CA ASP A 42 8.79 -3.41 3.04
C ASP A 42 7.58 -3.97 2.30
N TYR A 43 7.52 -3.82 0.97
CA TYR A 43 6.44 -4.36 0.16
C TYR A 43 6.42 -5.90 0.16
N VAL A 44 7.60 -6.53 0.12
CA VAL A 44 7.72 -8.00 0.23
C VAL A 44 7.30 -8.47 1.62
N ARG A 45 7.71 -7.75 2.67
CA ARG A 45 7.33 -8.05 4.05
C ARG A 45 5.82 -7.91 4.27
N GLU A 46 5.22 -6.89 3.69
CA GLU A 46 3.78 -6.65 3.73
C GLU A 46 3.01 -7.84 3.14
N LEU A 47 3.38 -8.33 1.94
CA LEU A 47 2.74 -9.50 1.32
C LEU A 47 2.94 -10.79 2.11
N ARG A 48 4.07 -10.95 2.81
CA ARG A 48 4.29 -12.10 3.69
C ARG A 48 3.42 -12.04 4.94
N GLN A 49 3.21 -10.84 5.47
CA GLN A 49 2.43 -10.63 6.68
C GLN A 49 0.92 -10.66 6.41
N PHE A 50 0.49 -10.15 5.26
CA PHE A 50 -0.90 -10.11 4.82
C PHE A 50 -1.02 -10.75 3.43
N PRO A 51 -1.04 -12.09 3.36
CA PRO A 51 -1.12 -12.81 2.10
C PRO A 51 -2.34 -12.41 1.28
N ARG A 52 -2.13 -12.37 -0.03
CA ARG A 52 -3.16 -12.07 -1.03
C ARG A 52 -3.12 -13.12 -2.13
N ASP A 53 -4.30 -13.52 -2.58
CA ASP A 53 -4.52 -14.23 -3.83
C ASP A 53 -4.09 -13.32 -4.98
N GLU A 54 -3.69 -13.93 -6.09
CA GLU A 54 -3.06 -13.20 -7.20
C GLU A 54 -3.95 -12.07 -7.74
N GLU A 55 -5.25 -12.30 -7.81
CA GLU A 55 -6.28 -11.34 -8.22
C GLU A 55 -6.42 -10.13 -7.29
N HIS A 56 -5.98 -10.25 -6.04
CA HIS A 56 -6.07 -9.20 -5.02
C HIS A 56 -4.75 -8.44 -4.81
N VAL A 57 -3.68 -8.76 -5.56
CA VAL A 57 -2.45 -7.96 -5.54
C VAL A 57 -2.55 -6.83 -6.58
N PRO A 58 -2.61 -5.55 -6.18
CA PRO A 58 -2.70 -4.45 -7.15
C PRO A 58 -1.45 -4.34 -8.02
N ALA A 59 -1.60 -3.78 -9.23
CA ALA A 59 -0.50 -3.67 -10.20
C ALA A 59 0.72 -2.91 -9.64
N TRP A 60 0.50 -1.78 -8.97
CA TRP A 60 1.57 -0.98 -8.37
C TRP A 60 2.37 -1.78 -7.34
N LEU A 61 1.72 -2.63 -6.53
CA LEU A 61 2.40 -3.42 -5.51
C LEU A 61 3.23 -4.53 -6.16
N ARG A 62 2.72 -5.16 -7.24
CA ARG A 62 3.49 -6.11 -8.04
C ARG A 62 4.74 -5.46 -8.63
N GLU A 63 4.63 -4.22 -9.11
CA GLU A 63 5.76 -3.47 -9.67
C GLU A 63 6.82 -3.17 -8.61
N LYS A 64 6.42 -2.70 -7.41
CA LYS A 64 7.36 -2.43 -6.30
C LYS A 64 8.09 -3.69 -5.83
N VAL A 65 7.40 -4.83 -5.77
CA VAL A 65 8.01 -6.11 -5.38
C VAL A 65 8.97 -6.64 -6.44
N ARG A 66 8.70 -6.37 -7.72
CA ARG A 66 9.58 -6.76 -8.84
C ARG A 66 10.79 -5.82 -8.99
N ALA A 67 10.65 -4.56 -8.61
CA ALA A 67 11.75 -3.60 -8.59
C ALA A 67 12.83 -4.14 -7.64
N ARG A 68 13.98 -4.53 -8.19
CA ARG A 68 15.08 -5.06 -7.37
C ARG A 68 15.57 -3.97 -6.42
N PRO A 69 15.81 -4.28 -5.14
CA PRO A 69 16.52 -3.37 -4.25
C PRO A 69 17.90 -3.06 -4.85
N GLY A 70 18.08 -1.82 -5.31
CA GLY A 70 19.32 -1.34 -5.91
C GLY A 70 19.23 -0.54 -7.22
N ALA A 71 18.05 -0.38 -7.82
CA ALA A 71 17.89 0.55 -8.95
C ALA A 71 17.75 1.99 -8.44
N LYS A 72 18.89 2.62 -8.12
CA LYS A 72 19.01 4.03 -7.73
C LYS A 72 18.09 4.95 -8.54
N SER A 73 17.23 5.71 -7.86
CA SER A 73 16.84 7.04 -8.33
C SER A 73 17.87 8.07 -7.83
N GLU A 74 19.12 7.98 -8.29
CA GLU A 74 20.03 9.12 -8.25
C GLU A 74 19.72 9.99 -9.46
N GLY A 75 18.82 10.95 -9.24
CA GLY A 75 18.36 11.93 -10.22
C GLY A 75 18.64 13.36 -9.76
N ARG A 76 19.92 13.74 -9.83
CA ARG A 76 20.41 15.07 -10.22
C ARG A 76 20.11 16.29 -9.31
N ALA A 77 21.10 16.65 -8.51
CA ALA A 77 21.48 18.05 -8.32
C ALA A 77 22.93 18.20 -8.77
N THR A 78 23.12 18.84 -9.93
CA THR A 78 24.40 19.24 -10.50
C THR A 78 24.29 20.74 -10.74
N GLY A 79 25.25 21.51 -10.22
CA GLY A 79 25.41 22.94 -10.49
C GLY A 79 24.97 23.84 -9.35
#